data_AF-A0A520AHI2-F1
#
_entry.id   AF-A0A520AHI2-F1
#
_cell.length_a   1.000
_cell.length_b   1.000
_cell.length_c   1.000
_cell.angle_alpha   90.00
_cell.angle_beta   90.00
_cell.angle_gamma   90.00
#
_symmetry.space_group_name_H-M   'P 1'
#
loop_
_entity.id
_entity.type
_entity.pdbx_description
1 polymer ?
#
loop_
_entity_poly.entity_id
_entity_poly.type
_entity_poly.pdbx_seq_one_letter_code
_entity_poly.pdbx_strand_id
1 'polypeptide(L)'
;MWKGNLNPSYCLRNYHENLLKSCFAFCLAAIFCSCDKEYESRPQTIENQFRGKYSIVSASADKEIDINLDGQRSKDVLKEIPELTLSYLELIVRNNSSEGVFSQFWQYQYFYGVEGKPVTYNSSIFVNFRNDATVAIFKVDSRKEFLTLSRSYTDLNYPLPISVEVIKGDMIKIIHRKEVFTPDGWTTVTFEVFYRRLSFDV
;
A
#
# COMPACT_ATOMS: atom_id res chain seq x y z
N MET A 1 6.81 97.69 -41.59
CA MET A 1 6.36 96.70 -42.60
C MET A 1 7.17 95.42 -42.34
N TRP A 2 6.49 94.33 -41.93
CA TRP A 2 6.92 92.91 -41.95
C TRP A 2 8.10 92.48 -41.04
N LYS A 3 8.20 91.29 -40.47
CA LYS A 3 7.30 90.16 -40.13
C LYS A 3 8.13 89.33 -39.13
N GLY A 4 7.56 88.90 -38.02
CA GLY A 4 8.19 87.98 -37.07
C GLY A 4 7.90 86.52 -37.44
N ASN A 5 8.90 85.65 -37.29
CA ASN A 5 8.76 84.20 -37.32
C ASN A 5 9.20 83.65 -35.95
N LEU A 6 8.26 83.06 -35.21
CA LEU A 6 8.52 82.21 -34.06
C LEU A 6 7.95 80.82 -34.36
N ASN A 7 8.77 79.81 -34.10
CA ASN A 7 8.52 78.40 -34.31
C ASN A 7 8.11 77.77 -32.96
N PRO A 8 6.99 77.06 -32.84
CA PRO A 8 6.68 76.29 -31.63
C PRO A 8 6.70 74.79 -31.93
N SER A 9 7.57 74.05 -31.23
CA SER A 9 7.48 72.59 -31.17
C SER A 9 7.84 72.11 -29.76
N TYR A 10 6.83 72.09 -28.89
CA TYR A 10 6.80 71.27 -27.68
C TYR A 10 5.40 70.68 -27.51
N CYS A 11 5.37 69.54 -26.83
CA CYS A 11 4.23 68.75 -26.38
C CYS A 11 3.61 67.82 -27.43
N LEU A 12 3.91 66.52 -27.28
CA LEU A 12 2.93 65.43 -27.19
C LEU A 12 3.69 64.09 -26.95
N ARG A 13 4.07 63.86 -25.69
CA ARG A 13 4.34 62.52 -25.15
C ARG A 13 3.77 62.52 -23.74
N ASN A 14 2.94 61.52 -23.43
CA ASN A 14 2.44 61.11 -22.11
C ASN A 14 0.90 61.07 -22.02
N TYR A 15 0.25 60.25 -22.84
CA TYR A 15 -1.16 59.91 -22.60
C TYR A 15 -1.54 58.44 -22.83
N HIS A 16 -0.58 57.53 -23.05
CA HIS A 16 -0.90 56.13 -23.39
C HIS A 16 -0.58 55.07 -22.32
N GLU A 17 0.06 55.40 -21.19
CA GLU A 17 0.49 54.39 -20.22
C GLU A 17 -0.47 54.14 -19.04
N ASN A 18 -1.52 54.95 -18.88
CA ASN A 18 -2.40 54.86 -17.71
C ASN A 18 -3.72 54.09 -17.94
N LEU A 19 -4.09 53.76 -19.18
CA LEU A 19 -5.31 52.98 -19.44
C LEU A 19 -5.11 51.46 -19.33
N LEU A 20 -3.90 50.94 -19.56
CA LEU A 20 -3.62 49.50 -19.51
C LEU A 20 -3.45 48.94 -18.09
N LYS A 21 -3.13 49.79 -17.10
CA LYS A 21 -2.94 49.36 -15.71
C LYS A 21 -4.26 49.21 -14.93
N SER A 22 -5.35 49.81 -15.40
CA SER A 22 -6.63 49.77 -14.69
C SER A 22 -7.50 48.54 -15.01
N CYS A 23 -7.23 47.80 -16.10
CA CYS A 23 -7.93 46.55 -16.41
C CYS A 23 -7.31 45.31 -15.73
N PHE A 24 -6.05 45.36 -15.31
CA PHE A 24 -5.39 44.20 -14.68
C PHE A 24 -5.75 44.02 -13.20
N ALA A 25 -6.24 45.06 -12.53
CA ALA A 25 -6.58 44.99 -11.11
C ALA A 25 -7.95 44.32 -10.84
N PHE A 26 -8.86 44.29 -11.82
CA PHE A 26 -10.20 43.72 -11.63
C PHE A 26 -10.28 42.20 -11.89
N CYS A 27 -9.36 41.62 -12.65
CA CYS A 27 -9.29 40.16 -12.85
C CYS A 27 -8.63 39.41 -11.69
N LEU A 28 -7.84 40.09 -10.85
CA LEU A 28 -7.18 39.47 -9.68
C LEU A 28 -8.11 39.32 -8.46
N ALA A 29 -9.23 40.05 -8.41
CA ALA A 29 -10.19 39.94 -7.31
C ALA A 29 -11.17 38.75 -7.47
N ALA A 30 -11.31 38.19 -8.67
CA ALA A 30 -12.24 37.09 -8.94
C ALA A 30 -11.64 35.69 -8.69
N ILE A 31 -10.34 35.58 -8.39
CA ILE A 31 -9.65 34.28 -8.18
C ILE A 31 -9.73 33.82 -6.70
N PHE A 32 -10.18 34.68 -5.76
CA PHE A 32 -10.29 34.32 -4.35
C PHE A 32 -11.65 33.76 -3.91
N CYS A 33 -12.61 33.60 -4.83
CA CYS A 33 -13.76 32.71 -4.61
C CYS A 33 -13.40 31.28 -5.02
N SER A 34 -12.26 30.77 -4.55
CA SER A 34 -12.06 29.33 -4.46
C SER A 34 -13.04 28.85 -3.41
N CYS A 35 -14.15 28.24 -3.84
CA CYS A 35 -14.99 27.46 -2.96
C CYS A 35 -14.09 26.39 -2.32
N ASP A 36 -13.62 26.65 -1.11
CA ASP A 36 -13.25 25.60 -0.18
C ASP A 36 -14.54 24.83 0.06
N LYS A 37 -14.76 23.80 -0.77
CA LYS A 37 -15.65 22.71 -0.41
C LYS A 37 -15.08 22.18 0.88
N GLU A 38 -15.67 22.62 1.99
CA GLU A 38 -15.53 22.02 3.29
C GLU A 38 -15.63 20.52 3.06
N TYR A 39 -14.49 19.85 3.09
CA TYR A 39 -14.42 18.41 2.92
C TYR A 39 -15.01 17.89 4.22
N GLU A 40 -16.34 17.79 4.28
CA GLU A 40 -17.05 17.14 5.36
C GLU A 40 -16.39 15.79 5.52
N SER A 41 -15.59 15.64 6.59
CA SER A 41 -14.92 14.40 6.89
C SER A 41 -16.02 13.39 7.12
N ARG A 42 -16.32 12.57 6.09
CA ARG A 42 -17.30 11.50 6.22
C ARG A 42 -16.98 10.75 7.51
N PRO A 43 -17.98 10.52 8.40
CA PRO A 43 -17.73 9.84 9.65
C PRO A 43 -16.99 8.53 9.36
N GLN A 44 -15.82 8.37 9.98
CA GLN A 44 -14.95 7.23 9.74
C GLN A 44 -15.58 5.98 10.37
N THR A 45 -16.40 5.29 9.59
CA THR A 45 -17.00 4.04 10.02
C THR A 45 -15.98 2.91 10.00
N ILE A 46 -16.22 1.85 10.78
CA ILE A 46 -15.37 0.64 10.77
C ILE A 46 -15.30 0.08 9.34
N GLU A 47 -16.43 0.07 8.64
CA GLU A 47 -16.47 -0.41 7.27
C GLU A 47 -15.56 0.40 6.33
N ASN A 48 -15.63 1.74 6.39
CA ASN A 48 -14.74 2.59 5.60
C ASN A 48 -13.27 2.45 6.01
N GLN A 49 -12.99 2.24 7.30
CA GLN A 49 -11.64 2.12 7.83
C GLN A 49 -10.97 0.79 7.51
N PHE A 50 -11.71 -0.31 7.36
CA PHE A 50 -11.09 -1.64 7.23
C PHE A 50 -11.41 -2.36 5.94
N ARG A 51 -12.60 -2.18 5.36
CA ARG A 51 -13.03 -2.92 4.17
C ARG A 51 -12.18 -2.57 2.95
N GLY A 52 -11.59 -3.57 2.30
CA GLY A 52 -10.83 -3.35 1.08
C GLY A 52 -9.83 -4.45 0.77
N LYS A 53 -9.14 -4.29 -0.35
CA LYS A 53 -8.01 -5.10 -0.75
C LYS A 53 -6.71 -4.34 -0.50
N TYR A 54 -5.68 -5.06 -0.08
CA TYR A 54 -4.39 -4.52 0.26
C TYR A 54 -3.30 -5.33 -0.42
N SER A 55 -2.35 -4.67 -1.08
CA SER A 55 -1.19 -5.30 -1.73
C SER A 55 0.03 -5.25 -0.82
N ILE A 56 0.94 -6.21 -0.98
CA ILE A 56 2.22 -6.19 -0.27
C ILE A 56 3.07 -5.02 -0.78
N VAL A 57 3.63 -4.25 0.15
CA VAL A 57 4.58 -3.16 -0.12
C VAL A 57 5.99 -3.56 0.27
N SER A 58 6.13 -4.34 1.36
CA SER A 58 7.40 -4.92 1.77
C SER A 58 7.18 -6.19 2.57
N ALA A 59 8.15 -7.09 2.52
CA ALA A 59 8.17 -8.33 3.29
C ALA A 59 9.62 -8.63 3.68
N SER A 60 9.85 -8.87 4.97
CA SER A 60 11.18 -9.16 5.50
C SER A 60 11.17 -10.38 6.41
N ALA A 61 12.29 -11.10 6.45
CA ALA A 61 12.52 -12.23 7.34
C ALA A 61 13.40 -11.84 8.53
N ASP A 62 13.22 -12.52 9.66
CA ASP A 62 14.04 -12.34 10.86
C ASP A 62 15.52 -12.72 10.66
N LYS A 63 15.80 -13.64 9.71
CA LYS A 63 17.14 -14.11 9.32
C LYS A 63 17.29 -14.21 7.80
N GLU A 64 18.52 -14.22 7.33
CA GLU A 64 18.82 -14.46 5.91
C GLU A 64 18.49 -15.91 5.53
N ILE A 65 17.79 -16.08 4.43
CA ILE A 65 17.29 -17.36 3.93
C ILE A 65 17.40 -17.39 2.42
N ASP A 66 17.54 -18.60 1.87
CA ASP A 66 17.53 -18.89 0.44
C ASP A 66 16.33 -19.82 0.20
N ILE A 67 15.14 -19.22 -0.03
CA ILE A 67 13.88 -19.95 -0.20
C ILE A 67 13.70 -20.38 -1.66
N ASN A 68 14.19 -19.59 -2.61
CA ASN A 68 14.16 -19.91 -4.03
C ASN A 68 15.26 -20.90 -4.46
N LEU A 69 16.16 -21.27 -3.55
CA LEU A 69 17.24 -22.24 -3.75
C LEU A 69 18.24 -21.83 -4.84
N ASP A 70 18.47 -20.52 -5.00
CA ASP A 70 19.38 -19.96 -6.01
C ASP A 70 20.83 -19.77 -5.52
N GLY A 71 21.10 -20.06 -4.25
CA GLY A 71 22.40 -19.94 -3.60
C GLY A 71 22.68 -18.56 -3.00
N GLN A 72 21.77 -17.60 -3.13
CA GLN A 72 21.87 -16.27 -2.53
C GLN A 72 20.88 -16.17 -1.38
N ARG A 73 21.36 -15.78 -0.20
CA ARG A 73 20.51 -15.59 0.98
C ARG A 73 20.13 -14.12 1.12
N SER A 74 18.88 -13.86 1.46
CA SER A 74 18.37 -12.51 1.70
C SER A 74 17.41 -12.47 2.89
N LYS A 75 17.33 -11.31 3.56
CA LYS A 75 16.20 -10.99 4.46
C LYS A 75 15.01 -10.38 3.72
N ASP A 76 15.23 -9.85 2.52
CA ASP A 76 14.19 -9.28 1.68
C ASP A 76 13.44 -10.40 0.97
N VAL A 77 12.23 -10.69 1.45
CA VAL A 77 11.42 -11.83 1.00
C VAL A 77 10.93 -11.62 -0.43
N LEU A 78 10.84 -10.38 -0.91
CA LEU A 78 10.45 -10.10 -2.30
C LEU A 78 11.55 -10.48 -3.29
N LYS A 79 12.81 -10.61 -2.85
CA LYS A 79 13.89 -11.19 -3.67
C LYS A 79 13.82 -12.71 -3.70
N GLU A 80 13.50 -13.31 -2.54
CA GLU A 80 13.36 -14.76 -2.36
C GLU A 80 12.09 -15.32 -3.02
N ILE A 81 11.03 -14.53 -3.11
CA ILE A 81 9.75 -14.92 -3.71
C ILE A 81 9.30 -13.78 -4.63
N PRO A 82 9.82 -13.69 -5.86
CA PRO A 82 9.54 -12.57 -6.76
C PRO A 82 8.04 -12.38 -7.05
N GLU A 83 7.29 -13.47 -7.13
CA GLU A 83 5.84 -13.43 -7.41
C GLU A 83 4.99 -13.08 -6.18
N LEU A 84 5.60 -12.90 -5.00
CA LEU A 84 4.88 -12.55 -3.77
C LEU A 84 4.13 -11.21 -3.92
N THR A 85 4.53 -10.34 -4.84
CA THR A 85 3.78 -9.12 -5.18
C THR A 85 2.38 -9.37 -5.72
N LEU A 86 2.07 -10.60 -6.18
CA LEU A 86 0.73 -11.02 -6.61
C LEU A 86 -0.17 -11.45 -5.43
N SER A 87 0.40 -11.63 -4.24
CA SER A 87 -0.34 -11.91 -3.01
C SER A 87 -1.02 -10.64 -2.49
N TYR A 88 -2.16 -10.82 -1.83
CA TYR A 88 -2.96 -9.72 -1.30
C TYR A 88 -3.71 -10.13 -0.04
N LEU A 89 -4.10 -9.11 0.73
CA LEU A 89 -5.00 -9.22 1.85
C LEU A 89 -6.35 -8.61 1.45
N GLU A 90 -7.44 -9.25 1.84
CA GLU A 90 -8.78 -8.73 1.71
C GLU A 90 -9.47 -8.75 3.07
N LEU A 91 -10.00 -7.60 3.47
CA LEU A 91 -10.84 -7.44 4.64
C LEU A 91 -12.25 -7.11 4.19
N ILE A 92 -13.21 -7.93 4.62
CA ILE A 92 -14.64 -7.74 4.33
C ILE A 92 -15.34 -7.37 5.63
N VAL A 93 -15.92 -6.17 5.67
CA VAL A 93 -16.77 -5.67 6.77
C VAL A 93 -18.16 -5.42 6.21
N ARG A 94 -19.20 -5.75 6.99
CA ARG A 94 -20.60 -5.49 6.63
C ARG A 94 -21.31 -4.75 7.76
N ASN A 95 -22.21 -3.84 7.41
CA ASN A 95 -23.09 -3.12 8.34
C ASN A 95 -22.34 -2.42 9.47
N ASN A 96 -21.13 -1.89 9.20
CA ASN A 96 -20.25 -1.29 10.21
C ASN A 96 -19.95 -2.18 11.44
N SER A 97 -20.02 -3.50 11.30
CA SER A 97 -19.66 -4.45 12.36
C SER A 97 -18.20 -4.33 12.77
N SER A 98 -17.88 -4.54 14.05
CA SER A 98 -16.51 -4.70 14.55
C SER A 98 -15.91 -6.07 14.21
N GLU A 99 -16.68 -6.94 13.56
CA GLU A 99 -16.29 -8.27 13.11
C GLU A 99 -16.43 -8.36 11.58
N GLY A 100 -15.51 -9.08 10.95
CA GLY A 100 -15.49 -9.26 9.50
C GLY A 100 -14.75 -10.52 9.07
N VAL A 101 -14.58 -10.68 7.75
CA VAL A 101 -13.83 -11.78 7.15
C VAL A 101 -12.45 -11.29 6.74
N PHE A 102 -11.43 -12.00 7.21
CA PHE A 102 -10.04 -11.86 6.83
C PHE A 102 -9.73 -12.94 5.80
N SER A 103 -9.23 -12.53 4.63
CA SER A 103 -8.75 -13.45 3.60
C SER A 103 -7.38 -13.00 3.14
N GLN A 104 -6.37 -13.82 3.36
CA GLN A 104 -5.01 -13.52 2.96
C GLN A 104 -4.52 -14.56 1.97
N PHE A 105 -4.14 -14.09 0.80
CA PHE A 105 -3.43 -14.88 -0.19
C PHE A 105 -1.94 -14.78 0.09
N TRP A 106 -1.27 -15.91 0.19
CA TRP A 106 0.17 -16.00 0.41
C TRP A 106 0.76 -17.14 -0.40
N GLN A 107 2.00 -16.96 -0.86
CA GLN A 107 2.71 -17.96 -1.64
C GLN A 107 3.48 -18.98 -0.78
N TYR A 108 3.22 -20.27 -1.00
CA TYR A 108 3.88 -21.39 -0.32
C TYR A 108 4.78 -22.15 -1.30
N GLN A 109 5.91 -22.67 -0.80
CA GLN A 109 6.82 -23.48 -1.61
C GLN A 109 6.13 -24.76 -2.09
N TYR A 110 6.31 -25.04 -3.37
CA TYR A 110 5.89 -26.26 -4.06
C TYR A 110 7.11 -26.83 -4.78
N PHE A 111 7.45 -28.09 -4.51
CA PHE A 111 8.66 -28.72 -5.03
C PHE A 111 8.32 -29.64 -6.19
N TYR A 112 9.01 -29.48 -7.31
CA TYR A 112 8.96 -30.40 -8.43
C TYR A 112 10.07 -31.45 -8.30
N GLY A 113 9.79 -32.68 -8.76
CA GLY A 113 10.76 -33.77 -8.76
C GLY A 113 10.98 -34.43 -7.40
N VAL A 114 10.20 -34.07 -6.39
CA VAL A 114 10.20 -34.71 -5.05
C VAL A 114 8.80 -35.16 -4.69
N GLU A 115 8.66 -36.39 -4.20
CA GLU A 115 7.41 -36.87 -3.62
C GLU A 115 7.31 -36.37 -2.17
N GLY A 116 6.33 -35.50 -1.90
CA GLY A 116 6.08 -34.96 -0.57
C GLY A 116 7.05 -33.85 -0.13
N LYS A 117 7.34 -33.78 1.18
CA LYS A 117 8.27 -32.79 1.76
C LYS A 117 9.71 -33.24 1.54
N PRO A 118 10.59 -32.45 0.90
CA PRO A 118 12.00 -32.77 0.78
C PRO A 118 12.65 -32.96 2.16
N VAL A 119 13.49 -33.99 2.32
CA VAL A 119 14.21 -34.24 3.58
C VAL A 119 15.59 -33.58 3.56
N THR A 120 16.25 -33.61 2.41
CA THR A 120 17.58 -33.03 2.18
C THR A 120 17.59 -32.24 0.89
N TYR A 121 18.37 -31.17 0.87
CA TYR A 121 18.55 -30.38 -0.35
C TYR A 121 19.39 -31.16 -1.35
N ASN A 122 18.97 -31.12 -2.62
CA ASN A 122 19.79 -31.52 -3.75
C ASN A 122 19.55 -30.52 -4.89
N SER A 123 20.52 -30.35 -5.77
CA SER A 123 20.46 -29.37 -6.85
C SER A 123 19.46 -29.70 -7.97
N SER A 124 18.78 -30.86 -7.91
CA SER A 124 17.69 -31.21 -8.83
C SER A 124 16.32 -30.78 -8.33
N ILE A 125 16.20 -30.36 -7.07
CA ILE A 125 14.97 -29.79 -6.52
C ILE A 125 14.72 -28.45 -7.20
N PHE A 126 13.58 -28.36 -7.89
CA PHE A 126 13.08 -27.11 -8.41
C PHE A 126 11.94 -26.62 -7.52
N VAL A 127 12.04 -25.40 -7.02
CA VAL A 127 11.01 -24.77 -6.20
C VAL A 127 10.17 -23.82 -7.04
N ASN A 128 8.87 -23.92 -6.86
CA ASN A 128 7.89 -22.96 -7.34
C ASN A 128 7.04 -22.49 -6.16
N PHE A 129 6.19 -21.51 -6.40
CA PHE A 129 5.38 -20.88 -5.38
C PHE A 129 3.92 -20.95 -5.78
N ARG A 130 3.09 -21.53 -4.91
CA ARG A 130 1.64 -21.60 -5.11
C ARG A 130 0.95 -20.61 -4.19
N ASN A 131 0.08 -19.79 -4.75
CA ASN A 131 -0.73 -18.87 -3.98
C ASN A 131 -1.89 -19.62 -3.32
N ASP A 132 -1.92 -19.67 -2.00
CA ASP A 132 -2.98 -20.28 -1.21
C ASP A 132 -3.61 -19.24 -0.28
N ALA A 133 -4.88 -19.44 0.08
CA ALA A 133 -5.65 -18.51 0.90
C ALA A 133 -5.77 -18.99 2.34
N THR A 134 -5.49 -18.10 3.29
CA THR A 134 -5.80 -18.26 4.71
C THR A 134 -7.02 -17.40 5.04
N VAL A 135 -8.11 -18.03 5.46
CA VAL A 135 -9.37 -17.36 5.77
C VAL A 135 -9.68 -17.47 7.27
N ALA A 136 -10.12 -16.37 7.86
CA ALA A 136 -10.49 -16.27 9.27
C ALA A 136 -11.60 -15.26 9.48
N ILE A 137 -12.23 -15.31 10.65
CA ILE A 137 -12.98 -14.19 11.19
C ILE A 137 -11.99 -13.26 11.87
N PHE A 138 -12.15 -11.95 11.69
CA PHE A 138 -11.41 -10.98 12.48
C PHE A 138 -12.34 -10.14 13.33
N LYS A 139 -11.86 -9.74 14.50
CA LYS A 139 -12.48 -8.74 15.37
C LYS A 139 -11.52 -7.57 15.56
N VAL A 140 -12.02 -6.36 15.35
CA VAL A 140 -11.29 -5.12 15.61
C VAL A 140 -11.24 -4.87 17.11
N ASP A 141 -10.06 -4.54 17.63
CA ASP A 141 -9.91 -4.13 19.03
C ASP A 141 -10.57 -2.76 19.31
N SER A 142 -10.73 -2.40 20.59
CA SER A 142 -11.38 -1.15 20.98
C SER A 142 -10.61 0.10 20.51
N ARG A 143 -9.29 -0.01 20.33
CA ARG A 143 -8.43 1.09 19.84
C ARG A 143 -8.35 1.15 18.32
N LYS A 144 -8.86 0.15 17.61
CA LYS A 144 -8.79 0.01 16.15
C LYS A 144 -7.36 -0.07 15.60
N GLU A 145 -6.45 -0.58 16.43
CA GLU A 145 -5.02 -0.76 16.15
C GLU A 145 -4.67 -2.22 15.84
N PHE A 146 -5.50 -3.17 16.28
CA PHE A 146 -5.23 -4.61 16.12
C PHE A 146 -6.46 -5.37 15.66
N LEU A 147 -6.21 -6.41 14.84
CA LEU A 147 -7.22 -7.40 14.47
C LEU A 147 -6.93 -8.71 15.19
N THR A 148 -7.88 -9.19 15.98
CA THR A 148 -7.84 -10.53 16.57
C THR A 148 -8.45 -11.51 15.59
N LEU A 149 -7.70 -12.52 15.16
CA LEU A 149 -8.18 -13.53 14.22
C LEU A 149 -8.67 -14.78 14.95
N SER A 150 -9.75 -15.37 14.45
CA SER A 150 -10.29 -16.63 14.95
C SER A 150 -10.86 -17.49 13.82
N ARG A 151 -10.88 -18.81 14.04
CA ARG A 151 -11.51 -19.81 13.16
C ARG A 151 -11.97 -20.99 13.98
N SER A 152 -12.93 -21.76 13.47
CA SER A 152 -13.53 -22.89 14.20
C SER A 152 -12.65 -24.13 14.27
N TYR A 153 -11.59 -24.21 13.46
CA TYR A 153 -10.68 -25.36 13.39
C TYR A 153 -9.23 -24.92 13.24
N THR A 154 -8.28 -25.77 13.64
CA THR A 154 -6.85 -25.49 13.44
C THR A 154 -6.39 -26.11 12.12
N ASP A 155 -6.03 -25.28 11.16
CA ASP A 155 -5.28 -25.66 9.96
C ASP A 155 -3.77 -25.58 10.23
N LEU A 156 -3.10 -26.73 10.21
CA LEU A 156 -1.65 -26.82 10.42
C LEU A 156 -0.83 -26.43 9.18
N ASN A 157 -1.42 -26.53 7.98
CA ASN A 157 -0.75 -26.15 6.74
C ASN A 157 -0.80 -24.63 6.53
N TYR A 158 -1.90 -24.01 6.99
CA TYR A 158 -2.15 -22.58 6.85
C TYR A 158 -2.43 -21.95 8.23
N PRO A 159 -1.41 -21.83 9.11
CA PRO A 159 -1.58 -21.22 10.41
C PRO A 159 -1.95 -19.75 10.27
N LEU A 160 -2.77 -19.25 11.20
CA LEU A 160 -3.06 -17.82 11.30
C LEU A 160 -1.77 -17.04 11.60
N PRO A 161 -1.65 -15.78 11.14
CA PRO A 161 -0.56 -14.90 11.56
C PRO A 161 -0.53 -14.73 13.08
N ILE A 162 0.66 -14.43 13.60
CA ILE A 162 0.89 -14.13 15.03
C ILE A 162 0.17 -12.85 15.42
N SER A 163 0.23 -11.83 14.56
CA SER A 163 -0.41 -10.54 14.81
C SER A 163 -0.79 -9.85 13.51
N VAL A 164 -1.86 -9.06 13.59
CA VAL A 164 -2.30 -8.15 12.52
C VAL A 164 -2.50 -6.77 13.15
N GLU A 165 -1.61 -5.85 12.82
CA GLU A 165 -1.58 -4.48 13.32
C GLU A 165 -2.02 -3.53 12.20
N VAL A 166 -2.85 -2.56 12.56
CA VAL A 166 -3.39 -1.56 11.66
C VAL A 166 -2.63 -0.28 11.90
N ILE A 167 -1.81 0.09 10.94
CA ILE A 167 -0.96 1.26 10.99
C ILE A 167 -1.71 2.43 10.33
N LYS A 168 -1.51 3.65 10.86
CA LYS A 168 -2.07 4.86 10.25
C LYS A 168 -1.71 4.95 8.76
N GLY A 169 -2.63 5.50 7.95
CA GLY A 169 -2.42 5.67 6.51
C GLY A 169 -2.71 4.44 5.67
N ASP A 170 -3.75 3.68 6.03
CA ASP A 170 -4.24 2.52 5.25
C ASP A 170 -3.22 1.39 5.07
N MET A 171 -2.33 1.23 6.05
CA MET A 171 -1.35 0.16 6.08
C MET A 171 -1.69 -0.89 7.12
N ILE A 172 -1.39 -2.14 6.80
CA ILE A 172 -1.55 -3.27 7.70
C ILE A 172 -0.21 -3.99 7.80
N LYS A 173 0.27 -4.17 9.03
CA LYS A 173 1.44 -4.99 9.32
C LYS A 173 0.98 -6.35 9.80
N ILE A 174 1.51 -7.39 9.18
CA ILE A 174 1.25 -8.78 9.56
C ILE A 174 2.55 -9.47 9.92
N ILE A 175 2.54 -10.16 11.07
CA ILE A 175 3.63 -11.03 11.49
C ILE A 175 3.24 -12.48 11.24
N HIS A 176 3.98 -13.16 10.38
CA HIS A 176 3.83 -14.60 10.15
C HIS A 176 4.95 -15.38 10.82
N ARG A 177 4.65 -16.63 11.16
CA ARG A 177 5.66 -17.66 11.39
C ARG A 177 5.35 -18.82 10.49
N LYS A 178 6.29 -19.17 9.61
CA LYS A 178 6.12 -20.28 8.65
C LYS A 178 7.35 -21.17 8.66
N GLU A 179 7.11 -22.43 8.35
CA GLU A 179 8.17 -23.39 8.03
C GLU A 179 8.51 -23.24 6.54
N VAL A 180 9.80 -23.07 6.22
CA VAL A 180 10.30 -22.97 4.85
C VAL A 180 11.47 -23.93 4.67
N PHE A 181 11.63 -24.45 3.46
CA PHE A 181 12.75 -25.29 3.09
C PHE A 181 13.86 -24.42 2.48
N THR A 182 15.08 -24.68 2.90
CA THR A 182 16.31 -24.00 2.45
C THR A 182 17.38 -25.04 2.12
N PRO A 183 18.55 -24.67 1.59
CA PRO A 183 19.65 -25.61 1.40
C PRO A 183 20.09 -26.30 2.70
N ASP A 184 19.90 -25.64 3.85
CA ASP A 184 20.22 -26.19 5.18
C ASP A 184 19.09 -27.09 5.74
N GLY A 185 18.02 -27.30 4.98
CA GLY A 185 16.83 -28.06 5.36
C GLY A 185 15.64 -27.19 5.78
N TRP A 186 14.66 -27.82 6.43
CA TRP A 186 13.47 -27.13 6.95
C TRP A 186 13.81 -26.25 8.14
N THR A 187 13.34 -25.02 8.13
CA THR A 187 13.52 -24.07 9.23
C THR A 187 12.28 -23.21 9.41
N THR A 188 12.03 -22.81 10.66
CA THR A 188 10.98 -21.83 10.96
C THR A 188 11.53 -20.42 10.84
N VAL A 189 10.79 -19.56 10.15
CA VAL A 189 11.14 -18.15 9.89
C VAL A 189 9.97 -17.28 10.32
N THR A 190 10.29 -16.13 10.92
CA THR A 190 9.31 -15.09 11.20
C THR A 190 9.36 -14.05 10.08
N PHE A 191 8.22 -13.78 9.45
CA PHE A 191 8.09 -12.77 8.41
C PHE A 191 7.33 -11.56 8.93
N GLU A 192 7.85 -10.36 8.67
CA GLU A 192 7.17 -9.09 8.85
C GLU A 192 6.75 -8.55 7.47
N VAL A 193 5.45 -8.38 7.27
CA VAL A 193 4.87 -8.01 5.98
C VAL A 193 4.02 -6.77 6.14
N PHE A 194 4.28 -5.76 5.30
CA PHE A 194 3.47 -4.56 5.23
C PHE A 194 2.61 -4.59 3.98
N TYR A 195 1.31 -4.39 4.19
CA TYR A 195 0.29 -4.25 3.18
C TYR A 195 -0.18 -2.80 3.11
N ARG A 196 -0.56 -2.32 1.92
CA ARG A 196 -1.19 -1.02 1.72
C ARG A 196 -2.49 -1.19 0.95
N ARG A 197 -3.52 -0.45 1.36
CA ARG A 197 -4.82 -0.48 0.69
C ARG A 197 -4.66 -0.06 -0.77
N LEU A 198 -5.29 -0.81 -1.65
CA LEU A 198 -5.45 -0.41 -3.05
C LEU A 198 -6.50 0.70 -3.12
N SER A 199 -6.11 1.86 -3.65
CA SER A 199 -7.06 2.89 -4.07
C SER A 199 -7.78 2.36 -5.30
N PHE A 200 -9.04 1.96 -5.14
CA PHE A 200 -9.93 1.85 -6.28
C PHE A 200 -10.40 3.26 -6.59
N ASP A 201 -9.82 3.89 -7.62
CA ASP A 201 -10.48 5.01 -8.25
C ASP A 201 -11.82 4.48 -8.79
N VAL A 202 -12.91 4.88 -8.13
CA VAL A 202 -14.29 4.61 -8.59
C VAL A 202 -14.68 5.68 -9.60
#